data_AF-A0A5W7S347-F1
#
_entry.id   AF-A0A5W7S347-F1
#
_cell.length_a   1.000
_cell.length_b   1.000
_cell.length_c   1.000
_cell.angle_alpha   90.00
_cell.angle_beta   90.00
_cell.angle_gamma   90.00
#
_symmetry.space_group_name_H-M   'P 1'
#
loop_
_entity.id
_entity.type
_entity.pdbx_description
1 polymer ?
#
loop_
_entity_poly.entity_id
_entity_poly.type
_entity_poly.pdbx_seq_one_letter_code
_entity_poly.pdbx_strand_id
1 'polypeptide(L)'
;MAGGLNLYAYAPNPLSWIDPLGLSKRCDYLGRTPGKNSRTGREVIDRMRADGKIVGTGKNTRFEASDGSWHPLNEADMSHKTDAVTWWNNTGRYLGPKSKPVRDWMLNSDNYYLDHYSINRSQGAQLGQVYLPPIVLP
;
A
#
# COMPACT_ATOMS: atom_id res chain seq x y z
N MET A 1 13.28 11.21 51.89
CA MET A 1 12.75 12.56 51.59
C MET A 1 13.95 13.42 51.21
N ALA A 2 14.04 14.17 50.13
CA ALA A 2 13.22 14.39 48.95
C ALA A 2 14.20 14.85 47.85
N GLY A 3 14.10 14.31 46.63
CA GLY A 3 14.89 14.74 45.48
C GLY A 3 13.91 15.02 44.35
N GLY A 4 13.73 16.31 44.05
CA GLY A 4 12.62 16.85 43.28
C GLY A 4 12.45 16.30 41.87
N LEU A 5 11.19 16.32 41.43
CA LEU A 5 10.70 16.01 40.10
C LEU A 5 11.55 16.70 39.02
N ASN A 6 12.14 15.91 38.13
CA ASN A 6 12.68 16.41 36.88
C ASN A 6 11.50 16.78 35.95
N LEU A 7 11.30 18.08 35.73
CA LEU A 7 10.21 18.64 34.92
C LEU A 7 10.55 18.68 33.41
N TYR A 8 11.34 17.73 32.92
CA TYR A 8 11.50 17.45 31.49
C TYR A 8 11.15 15.98 31.20
N ALA A 9 9.97 15.56 31.68
CA ALA A 9 9.32 14.38 31.14
C ALA A 9 9.05 14.65 29.65
N TYR A 10 9.71 13.87 28.80
CA TYR A 10 9.44 13.78 27.37
C TYR A 10 7.94 13.55 27.19
N ALA A 11 7.20 14.58 26.77
CA ALA A 11 5.82 14.39 26.36
C ALA A 11 5.85 13.50 25.11
N PRO A 12 5.22 12.31 25.09
CA PRO A 12 5.05 11.59 23.84
C PRO A 12 4.21 12.47 22.92
N ASN A 13 4.80 12.83 21.78
CA ASN A 13 4.23 13.70 20.75
C ASN A 13 2.78 13.28 20.39
N PRO A 14 1.73 14.01 20.82
CA PRO A 14 0.36 13.51 20.79
C PRO A 14 -0.36 13.88 19.48
N LEU A 15 0.30 13.72 18.34
CA LEU A 15 -0.29 13.99 17.01
C LEU A 15 -0.30 12.75 16.12
N SER A 16 -0.66 11.60 16.69
CA SER A 16 -1.20 10.51 15.88
C SER A 16 -2.70 10.46 16.15
N TRP A 17 -3.51 10.95 15.21
CA TRP A 17 -4.94 10.64 15.22
C TRP A 17 -5.07 9.11 15.20
N ILE A 18 -5.50 8.53 16.32
CA ILE A 18 -5.74 7.11 16.44
C ILE A 18 -7.01 6.85 15.63
N ASP A 19 -6.86 6.41 14.37
CA ASP A 19 -7.96 5.93 13.54
C ASP A 19 -8.68 4.77 14.26
N PRO A 20 -9.86 5.00 14.88
CA PRO A 20 -10.51 4.02 15.74
C PRO A 20 -11.04 2.81 14.93
N LEU A 21 -11.20 2.98 13.62
CA LEU A 21 -11.72 1.96 12.71
C LEU A 21 -10.62 1.18 12.00
N GLY A 22 -9.35 1.61 12.11
CA GLY A 22 -8.21 0.94 11.49
C GLY A 22 -8.23 0.93 9.96
N LEU A 23 -9.07 1.75 9.33
CA LEU A 23 -9.27 1.82 7.87
C LEU A 23 -8.02 2.35 7.13
N SER A 24 -7.17 3.13 7.82
CA SER A 24 -5.98 3.76 7.23
C SER A 24 -4.65 3.28 7.83
N LYS A 25 -4.59 2.08 8.42
CA LYS A 25 -3.34 1.57 9.05
C LYS A 25 -2.30 1.03 8.06
N ARG A 26 -2.61 0.98 6.76
CA ARG A 26 -1.69 0.46 5.73
C ARG A 26 -0.32 1.14 5.78
N CYS A 27 -0.28 2.46 5.90
CA CYS A 27 0.99 3.20 5.96
C CYS A 27 1.78 2.92 7.23
N ASP A 28 1.09 2.69 8.35
CA ASP A 28 1.72 2.37 9.64
C ASP A 28 2.30 0.96 9.65
N TYR A 29 1.57 0.00 9.07
CA TYR A 29 1.88 -1.43 9.14
C TYR A 29 2.69 -1.94 7.95
N LEU A 30 2.34 -1.54 6.73
CA LEU A 30 2.98 -2.03 5.50
C LEU A 30 3.88 -0.97 4.87
N GLY A 31 3.60 0.31 5.10
CA GLY A 31 4.24 1.45 4.44
C GLY A 31 3.51 1.90 3.17
N ARG A 32 4.13 2.81 2.43
CA ARG A 32 3.54 3.38 1.20
C ARG A 32 3.53 2.34 0.08
N THR A 33 2.41 2.29 -0.67
CA THR A 33 2.35 1.61 -1.97
C THR A 33 3.38 2.25 -2.90
N PRO A 34 4.16 1.46 -3.65
CA PRO A 34 5.06 2.00 -4.65
C PRO A 34 4.29 2.85 -5.67
N GLY A 35 4.89 3.96 -6.10
CA GLY A 35 4.35 4.75 -7.21
C GLY A 35 4.76 4.19 -8.56
N LYS A 36 4.03 4.54 -9.63
CA LYS A 36 4.32 4.11 -11.00
C LYS A 36 5.74 4.46 -11.48
N ASN A 37 6.31 5.55 -10.99
CA ASN A 37 7.67 6.00 -11.33
C ASN A 37 8.77 5.34 -10.48
N SER A 38 8.41 4.53 -9.47
CA SER A 38 9.39 3.78 -8.67
C SER A 38 9.98 2.62 -9.47
N ARG A 39 11.01 1.94 -8.93
CA ARG A 39 11.52 0.69 -9.51
C ARG A 39 10.38 -0.34 -9.69
N THR A 40 9.65 -0.61 -8.61
CA THR A 40 8.52 -1.56 -8.61
C THR A 40 7.45 -1.17 -9.62
N GLY A 41 7.10 0.11 -9.71
CA GLY A 41 6.10 0.60 -10.67
C GLY A 41 6.54 0.45 -12.13
N ARG A 42 7.83 0.72 -12.41
CA ARG A 42 8.40 0.51 -13.76
C ARG A 42 8.41 -0.96 -14.15
N GLU A 43 8.80 -1.86 -13.25
CA GLU A 43 8.75 -3.30 -13.48
C GLU A 43 7.33 -3.79 -13.81
N VAL A 44 6.30 -3.27 -13.12
CA VAL A 44 4.90 -3.56 -13.44
C VAL A 44 4.53 -3.06 -14.84
N ILE A 45 4.91 -1.83 -15.19
CA ILE A 45 4.65 -1.23 -16.50
C ILE A 45 5.33 -2.03 -17.62
N ASP A 46 6.60 -2.39 -17.43
CA ASP A 46 7.39 -3.13 -18.42
C ASP A 46 6.78 -4.50 -18.67
N ARG A 47 6.38 -5.22 -17.60
CA ARG A 47 5.67 -6.50 -17.72
C ARG A 47 4.32 -6.34 -18.43
N MET A 48 3.48 -5.41 -18.00
CA MET A 48 2.17 -5.20 -18.64
C MET A 48 2.30 -4.76 -20.11
N ARG A 49 3.36 -4.02 -20.47
CA ARG A 49 3.67 -3.70 -21.86
C ARG A 49 4.06 -4.94 -22.65
N ALA A 50 4.90 -5.81 -22.10
CA ALA A 50 5.27 -7.08 -22.72
C ALA A 50 4.04 -8.00 -22.93
N ASP A 51 3.08 -7.95 -22.00
CA ASP A 51 1.80 -8.68 -22.09
C ASP A 51 0.80 -8.03 -23.07
N GLY A 52 1.15 -6.92 -23.73
CA GLY A 52 0.25 -6.20 -24.64
C GLY A 52 -0.84 -5.37 -23.95
N LYS A 53 -0.78 -5.22 -22.62
CA LYS A 53 -1.73 -4.46 -21.79
C LYS A 53 -1.36 -3.00 -21.59
N ILE A 54 -0.24 -2.56 -22.15
CA ILE A 54 0.14 -1.14 -22.23
C ILE A 54 0.57 -0.82 -23.65
N VAL A 55 0.00 0.23 -24.22
CA VAL A 55 0.29 0.71 -25.58
C VAL A 55 0.62 2.19 -25.59
N GLY A 56 1.22 2.64 -26.69
CA GLY A 56 1.59 4.04 -26.89
C GLY A 56 2.84 4.46 -26.12
N THR A 57 3.16 5.75 -26.20
CA THR A 57 4.37 6.35 -25.61
C THR A 57 4.09 7.75 -25.08
N GLY A 58 4.85 8.18 -24.07
CA GLY A 58 4.73 9.52 -23.50
C GLY A 58 3.32 9.79 -22.98
N LYS A 59 2.76 10.96 -23.35
CA LYS A 59 1.41 11.39 -22.94
C LYS A 59 0.28 10.52 -23.51
N ASN A 60 0.55 9.78 -24.59
CA ASN A 60 -0.43 8.90 -25.24
C ASN A 60 -0.36 7.46 -24.72
N THR A 61 0.38 7.21 -23.64
CA THR A 61 0.47 5.86 -23.06
C THR A 61 -0.87 5.48 -22.42
N ARG A 62 -1.40 4.32 -22.80
CA ARG A 62 -2.66 3.77 -22.27
C ARG A 62 -2.43 2.37 -21.73
N PHE A 63 -3.25 1.96 -20.77
CA PHE A 63 -3.25 0.62 -20.21
C PHE A 63 -4.66 0.02 -20.25
N GLU A 64 -4.74 -1.30 -20.37
CA GLU A 64 -5.97 -2.07 -20.21
C GLU A 64 -6.24 -2.29 -18.72
N ALA A 65 -7.35 -1.76 -18.21
CA ALA A 65 -7.80 -1.93 -16.83
C ALA A 65 -8.44 -3.32 -16.61
N SER A 66 -8.78 -3.66 -15.37
CA SER A 66 -9.32 -5.00 -15.06
C SER A 66 -10.70 -5.27 -15.67
N ASP A 67 -11.43 -4.23 -16.07
CA ASP A 67 -12.70 -4.30 -16.79
C ASP A 67 -12.53 -4.47 -18.32
N GLY A 68 -11.29 -4.50 -18.83
CA GLY A 68 -10.97 -4.58 -20.25
C GLY A 68 -10.96 -3.23 -20.98
N SER A 69 -11.22 -2.12 -20.28
CA SER A 69 -11.25 -0.78 -20.87
C SER A 69 -9.84 -0.18 -20.97
N TRP A 70 -9.58 0.58 -22.04
CA TRP A 70 -8.30 1.27 -22.25
C TRP A 70 -8.29 2.69 -21.67
N HIS A 71 -7.47 2.91 -20.64
CA HIS A 71 -7.37 4.19 -19.94
C HIS A 71 -5.99 4.85 -20.10
N PRO A 72 -5.91 6.19 -20.03
CA PRO A 72 -4.63 6.90 -19.90
C PRO A 72 -3.80 6.42 -18.71
N LEU A 73 -2.49 6.25 -18.88
CA LEU A 73 -1.61 5.73 -17.82
C LEU A 73 -1.59 6.60 -16.54
N ASN A 74 -1.85 7.90 -16.66
CA ASN A 74 -1.95 8.81 -15.51
C ASN A 74 -3.16 8.49 -14.60
N GLU A 75 -4.20 7.83 -15.12
CA GLU A 75 -5.37 7.37 -14.37
C GLU A 75 -5.18 5.98 -13.71
N ALA A 76 -4.03 5.33 -13.93
CA ALA A 76 -3.74 4.07 -13.28
C ALA A 76 -3.39 4.23 -11.79
N ASP A 77 -3.89 3.38 -10.93
CA ASP A 77 -3.33 3.13 -9.59
C ASP A 77 -2.53 1.81 -9.57
N MET A 78 -1.61 1.69 -8.62
CA MET A 78 -0.89 0.44 -8.35
C MET A 78 -1.77 -0.47 -7.48
N SER A 79 -2.51 -1.35 -8.14
CA SER A 79 -3.46 -2.27 -7.52
C SER A 79 -2.75 -3.54 -7.05
N HIS A 80 -3.03 -3.99 -5.84
CA HIS A 80 -2.48 -5.26 -5.36
C HIS A 80 -3.26 -6.43 -5.97
N LYS A 81 -2.56 -7.51 -6.34
CA LYS A 81 -3.19 -8.78 -6.74
C LYS A 81 -3.85 -9.49 -5.55
N THR A 82 -3.23 -9.40 -4.38
CA THR A 82 -3.80 -9.84 -3.11
C THR A 82 -4.04 -8.60 -2.27
N ASP A 83 -5.28 -8.40 -1.82
CA ASP A 83 -5.63 -7.26 -0.99
C ASP A 83 -4.64 -7.10 0.20
N ALA A 84 -4.21 -5.85 0.42
CA ALA A 84 -3.18 -5.53 1.40
C ALA A 84 -3.66 -5.78 2.85
N VAL A 85 -4.95 -5.59 3.12
CA VAL A 85 -5.55 -5.87 4.43
C VAL A 85 -5.58 -7.38 4.67
N THR A 86 -5.99 -8.14 3.65
CA THR A 86 -6.03 -9.61 3.65
C THR A 86 -4.63 -10.19 3.90
N TRP A 87 -3.61 -9.73 3.16
CA TRP A 87 -2.25 -10.20 3.36
C TRP A 87 -1.70 -9.84 4.74
N TRP A 88 -1.98 -8.63 5.23
CA TRP A 88 -1.58 -8.23 6.59
C TRP A 88 -2.22 -9.11 7.65
N ASN A 89 -3.54 -9.32 7.57
CA ASN A 89 -4.29 -10.08 8.58
C ASN A 89 -3.87 -11.55 8.65
N ASN A 90 -3.50 -12.14 7.51
CA ASN A 90 -3.08 -13.54 7.43
C ASN A 90 -1.57 -13.75 7.62
N THR A 91 -0.73 -12.78 7.28
CA THR A 91 0.73 -12.96 7.24
C THR A 91 1.47 -11.79 7.85
N GLY A 92 1.28 -10.57 7.35
CA GLY A 92 2.09 -9.41 7.72
C GLY A 92 2.10 -9.11 9.22
N ARG A 93 0.98 -9.29 9.91
CA ARG A 93 0.85 -9.02 11.36
C ARG A 93 1.75 -9.88 12.24
N TYR A 94 2.18 -11.05 11.77
CA TYR A 94 3.11 -11.96 12.45
C TYR A 94 4.58 -11.62 12.18
N LEU A 95 4.85 -10.78 11.18
CA LEU A 95 6.20 -10.38 10.76
C LEU A 95 6.62 -9.03 11.35
N GLY A 96 5.69 -8.31 11.98
CA GLY A 96 5.92 -6.99 12.56
C GLY A 96 5.73 -5.83 11.56
N PRO A 97 5.25 -4.67 12.02
CA PRO A 97 4.95 -3.53 11.16
C PRO A 97 6.22 -2.98 10.51
N LYS A 98 6.18 -2.80 9.18
CA LYS A 98 7.27 -2.29 8.33
C LYS A 98 8.60 -3.06 8.48
N SER A 99 8.55 -4.29 8.97
CA SER A 99 9.72 -5.17 8.99
C SER A 99 10.22 -5.42 7.58
N LYS A 100 11.48 -5.86 7.45
CA LYS A 100 12.08 -6.15 6.15
C LYS A 100 11.21 -7.08 5.28
N PRO A 101 10.68 -8.21 5.79
CA PRO A 101 9.76 -9.07 5.01
C PRO A 101 8.49 -8.35 4.53
N VAL A 102 7.88 -7.50 5.37
CA VAL A 102 6.68 -6.74 5.00
C VAL A 102 6.99 -5.71 3.91
N ARG A 103 8.14 -5.04 4.01
CA ARG A 103 8.59 -4.08 2.99
C ARG A 103 9.01 -4.76 1.69
N ASP A 104 9.64 -5.92 1.77
CA ASP A 104 9.99 -6.73 0.60
C ASP A 104 8.72 -7.16 -0.15
N TRP A 105 7.65 -7.56 0.56
CA TRP A 105 6.35 -7.83 -0.05
C TRP A 105 5.74 -6.61 -0.73
N MET A 106 5.71 -5.45 -0.06
CA MET A 106 5.21 -4.19 -0.64
C MET A 106 6.03 -3.66 -1.82
N LEU A 107 7.29 -4.07 -1.96
CA LEU A 107 8.20 -3.61 -3.02
C LEU A 107 8.39 -4.63 -4.13
N ASN A 108 7.81 -5.83 -3.99
CA ASN A 108 7.80 -6.84 -5.04
C ASN A 108 6.75 -6.49 -6.11
N SER A 109 7.19 -6.27 -7.34
CA SER A 109 6.34 -5.90 -8.49
C SER A 109 5.39 -7.01 -8.92
N ASP A 110 5.65 -8.27 -8.55
CA ASP A 110 4.76 -9.39 -8.84
C ASP A 110 3.46 -9.33 -8.04
N ASN A 111 3.42 -8.57 -6.94
CA ASN A 111 2.22 -8.35 -6.14
C ASN A 111 1.28 -7.29 -6.73
N TYR A 112 1.64 -6.67 -7.85
CA TYR A 112 0.90 -5.53 -8.40
C TYR A 112 0.49 -5.71 -9.85
N TYR A 113 -0.54 -4.98 -10.24
CA TYR A 113 -0.91 -4.64 -11.62
C TYR A 113 -1.41 -3.18 -11.64
N LEU A 114 -1.64 -2.63 -12.84
CA LEU A 114 -2.28 -1.33 -12.98
C LEU A 114 -3.77 -1.49 -13.19
N ASP A 115 -4.56 -0.73 -12.45
CA ASP A 115 -6.00 -0.65 -12.64
C ASP A 115 -6.47 0.80 -12.64
N HIS A 116 -7.67 1.06 -13.16
CA HIS A 116 -8.25 2.40 -13.07
C HIS A 116 -8.47 2.80 -11.61
N TYR A 117 -8.11 4.03 -11.24
CA TYR A 117 -8.20 4.50 -9.85
C TYR A 117 -9.62 4.31 -9.27
N SER A 118 -10.66 4.43 -10.09
CA SER A 118 -12.06 4.29 -9.63
C SER A 118 -12.36 2.84 -9.26
N ILE A 119 -11.96 1.91 -10.12
CA ILE A 119 -12.13 0.47 -9.93
C ILE A 119 -11.33 0.00 -8.70
N ASN A 120 -10.05 0.34 -8.65
CA ASN A 120 -9.16 -0.02 -7.54
C ASN A 120 -9.71 0.46 -6.18
N ARG A 121 -10.15 1.72 -6.11
CA ARG A 121 -10.68 2.29 -4.86
C ARG A 121 -12.02 1.71 -4.48
N SER A 122 -12.88 1.39 -5.46
CA SER A 122 -14.18 0.76 -5.20
C SER A 122 -14.02 -0.66 -4.67
N GLN A 123 -13.13 -1.47 -5.27
CA GLN A 123 -12.86 -2.83 -4.79
C GLN A 123 -12.34 -2.84 -3.34
N GLY A 124 -11.42 -1.93 -3.00
CA GLY A 124 -10.94 -1.79 -1.63
C GLY A 124 -12.04 -1.40 -0.63
N ALA A 125 -12.97 -0.53 -1.04
CA ALA A 125 -14.10 -0.12 -0.19
C ALA A 125 -15.13 -1.24 0.03
N GLN A 126 -15.40 -2.07 -1.00
CA GLN A 126 -16.41 -3.14 -0.94
C GLN A 126 -16.02 -4.29 -0.02
N LEU A 127 -14.71 -4.53 0.20
CA LEU A 127 -14.24 -5.64 1.03
C LEU A 127 -14.55 -5.45 2.52
N GLY A 128 -14.77 -4.22 3.00
CA GLY A 128 -15.14 -3.93 4.39
C GLY A 128 -14.13 -4.43 5.44
N GLN A 129 -12.90 -4.73 5.02
CA GLN A 129 -11.87 -5.28 5.90
C GLN A 129 -11.15 -4.18 6.68
N VAL A 130 -10.76 -4.52 7.91
CA VAL A 130 -9.94 -3.66 8.77
C VAL A 130 -8.62 -4.34 9.11
N TYR A 131 -7.57 -3.53 9.26
CA TYR A 131 -6.27 -4.03 9.67
C TYR A 131 -6.29 -4.47 11.13
N LEU A 132 -5.99 -5.74 11.39
CA LEU A 132 -5.80 -6.26 12.75
C LEU A 132 -4.49 -5.73 13.36
N PRO A 133 -4.38 -5.60 14.69
CA PRO A 133 -3.14 -5.17 15.32
C PRO A 133 -2.00 -6.18 15.07
N PRO A 134 -0.74 -5.69 15.03
CA PRO A 134 0.43 -6.56 14.94
C PRO A 134 0.50 -7.50 16.15
N ILE A 135 0.94 -8.73 15.94
CA ILE A 135 1.13 -9.73 17.01
C ILE A 135 2.52 -9.59 17.61
N VAL A 136 3.49 -9.22 16.78
CA VAL A 136 4.85 -8.90 17.23
C VAL A 136 4.91 -7.40 17.51
N LEU A 137 5.10 -7.04 18.77
CA LEU A 137 5.37 -5.66 19.16
C LEU A 137 6.80 -5.29 18.72
N PRO A 138 7.03 -4.04 18.25
CA PRO A 138 8.34 -3.57 17.81
C PRO A 138 9.37 -3.55 18.94
#